data_AF-A0ABD6N710-F1
#
_entry.id   AF-A0ABD6N710-F1
#
_cell.length_a   1.000
_cell.length_b   1.000
_cell.length_c   1.000
_cell.angle_alpha   90.00
_cell.angle_beta   90.00
_cell.angle_gamma   90.00
#
_symmetry.space_group_name_H-M   'P 1'
#
loop_
_entity.id
_entity.type
_entity.pdbx_description
1 polymer ?
#
loop_
_entity_poly.entity_id
_entity_poly.type
_entity_poly.pdbx_seq_one_letter_code
_entity_poly.pdbx_strand_id
1 'polypeptide(L)'
;MTRQHGFTLLEMLAAIALLVVASAVLFGAFAQSSRSLVQVVRSDRHTAAARSLMDEFDLGPLAVGQQRGNWQGIDWVMNITLEQVAASRFELFRLDLTLSDHGHASHYSTLRTRMAGASQ
;
A
#
# COMPACT_ATOMS: atom_id res chain seq x y z
N MET A 1 7.78 17.30 -65.33
CA MET A 1 6.36 17.39 -64.93
C MET A 1 6.29 17.36 -63.42
N THR A 2 6.15 18.53 -62.79
CA THR A 2 6.28 18.69 -61.33
C THR A 2 4.92 18.43 -60.69
N ARG A 3 4.76 17.31 -59.97
CA ARG A 3 3.56 17.02 -59.16
C ARG A 3 3.54 17.98 -57.98
N GLN A 4 2.71 19.02 -58.06
CA GLN A 4 2.30 19.77 -56.88
C GLN A 4 1.33 18.89 -56.09
N HIS A 5 1.86 18.24 -55.04
CA HIS A 5 1.04 17.58 -54.02
C HIS A 5 0.40 18.67 -53.14
N GLY A 6 -0.72 19.22 -53.60
CA GLY A 6 -1.55 20.09 -52.77
C GLY A 6 -2.00 19.30 -51.54
N PHE A 7 -1.72 19.83 -50.35
CA PHE A 7 -2.18 19.31 -49.05
C PHE A 7 -3.66 18.91 -49.17
N THR A 8 -3.93 17.61 -49.18
CA THR A 8 -5.31 17.15 -49.30
C THR A 8 -6.02 17.36 -47.96
N LEU A 9 -7.31 17.72 -47.99
CA LEU A 9 -8.14 17.81 -46.77
C LEU A 9 -8.06 16.54 -45.92
N LEU A 10 -7.90 15.39 -46.59
CA LEU A 10 -7.77 14.08 -45.96
C LEU A 10 -6.47 13.96 -45.15
N GLU A 11 -5.38 14.51 -45.64
CA GLU A 11 -4.07 14.49 -44.95
C GLU A 11 -4.05 15.41 -43.73
N MET A 12 -4.69 16.57 -43.81
CA MET A 12 -4.87 17.45 -42.64
C MET A 12 -5.77 16.80 -41.58
N LEU A 13 -6.82 16.09 -41.99
CA LEU A 13 -7.71 15.36 -41.08
C LEU A 13 -6.98 14.17 -40.42
N ALA A 14 -6.16 13.45 -41.18
CA ALA A 14 -5.32 12.37 -40.65
C ALA A 14 -4.33 12.90 -39.59
N ALA A 15 -3.67 14.03 -39.86
CA ALA A 15 -2.76 14.65 -38.91
C ALA A 15 -3.47 15.10 -37.62
N ILE A 16 -4.67 15.69 -37.74
CA ILE A 16 -5.48 16.09 -36.58
C ILE A 16 -5.94 14.86 -35.77
N ALA A 17 -6.41 13.81 -36.43
CA ALA A 17 -6.82 12.57 -35.75
C ALA A 17 -5.64 11.94 -35.00
N LEU A 18 -4.46 11.90 -35.62
CA LEU A 18 -3.25 11.39 -35.00
C LEU A 18 -2.83 12.24 -33.79
N LEU A 19 -2.93 13.57 -33.89
CA LEU A 19 -2.63 14.48 -32.78
C LEU A 19 -3.61 14.28 -31.61
N VAL A 20 -4.90 14.10 -31.88
CA VAL A 20 -5.92 13.83 -30.84
C VAL A 20 -5.65 12.51 -30.13
N VAL A 21 -5.36 11.44 -30.88
CA VAL A 21 -5.03 10.13 -30.31
C VAL A 21 -3.75 10.22 -29.47
N ALA A 22 -2.69 10.85 -29.99
CA ALA A 22 -1.44 11.05 -29.27
C ALA A 22 -1.66 11.84 -27.97
N SER A 23 -2.45 12.91 -28.03
CA SER A 23 -2.78 13.75 -26.86
C SER A 23 -3.59 12.97 -25.82
N ALA A 24 -4.55 12.14 -26.24
CA ALA A 24 -5.34 11.30 -25.35
C ALA A 24 -4.48 10.23 -24.62
N VAL A 25 -3.51 9.64 -25.32
CA VAL A 25 -2.55 8.70 -24.72
C VAL A 25 -1.68 9.40 -23.67
N LEU A 26 -1.15 10.58 -24.00
CA LEU A 26 -0.37 11.40 -23.05
C LEU A 26 -1.22 11.75 -21.81
N PHE A 27 -2.45 12.21 -22.00
CA PHE A 27 -3.34 12.59 -20.90
C PHE A 27 -3.76 11.39 -20.04
N GLY A 28 -4.01 10.23 -20.65
CA GLY A 28 -4.29 8.98 -19.93
C GLY A 28 -3.11 8.50 -19.09
N ALA A 29 -1.88 8.66 -19.59
CA ALA A 29 -0.66 8.35 -18.84
C ALA A 29 -0.49 9.27 -17.62
N PHE A 30 -0.74 10.58 -17.77
CA PHE A 30 -0.71 11.52 -16.64
C PHE A 30 -1.83 11.29 -15.62
N ALA A 31 -3.02 10.85 -16.05
CA ALA A 31 -4.10 10.47 -15.15
C ALA A 31 -3.72 9.26 -14.27
N GLN A 32 -2.96 8.30 -14.82
CA GLN A 32 -2.40 7.20 -14.02
C GLN A 32 -1.35 7.69 -13.01
N SER A 33 -0.51 8.67 -13.38
CA SER A 33 0.46 9.29 -12.47
C SER A 33 -0.19 10.01 -11.29
N SER A 34 -1.34 10.69 -11.52
CA SER A 34 -2.10 11.30 -10.42
C SER A 34 -2.71 10.28 -9.47
N ARG A 35 -3.16 9.12 -9.98
CA ARG A 35 -3.64 8.02 -9.13
C ARG A 35 -2.51 7.43 -8.29
N SER A 36 -1.30 7.29 -8.83
CA SER A 36 -0.13 6.89 -8.03
C SER A 36 0.21 7.90 -6.93
N LEU A 37 0.14 9.21 -7.20
CA LEU A 37 0.41 10.23 -6.18
C LEU A 37 -0.69 10.30 -5.11
N VAL A 38 -1.97 10.20 -5.49
CA VAL A 38 -3.09 10.19 -4.55
C VAL A 38 -3.16 8.88 -3.73
N GLN A 39 -2.72 7.77 -4.32
CA GLN A 39 -2.59 6.48 -3.62
C GLN A 39 -1.43 6.49 -2.61
N VAL A 40 -0.36 7.27 -2.84
CA VAL A 40 0.78 7.37 -1.92
C VAL A 40 0.46 8.24 -0.69
N VAL A 41 -0.23 9.37 -0.84
CA VAL A 41 -0.52 10.27 0.31
C VAL A 41 -1.51 9.66 1.33
N ARG A 42 -2.44 8.79 0.89
CA ARG A 42 -3.34 8.06 1.80
C ARG A 42 -2.69 6.79 2.37
N SER A 43 -1.81 6.15 1.59
CA SER A 43 -0.93 5.08 2.06
C SER A 43 0.01 5.55 3.17
N ASP A 44 0.49 6.80 3.13
CA ASP A 44 1.38 7.33 4.16
C ASP A 44 0.73 7.35 5.55
N ARG A 45 -0.57 7.68 5.64
CA ARG A 45 -1.29 7.66 6.92
C ARG A 45 -1.52 6.25 7.45
N HIS A 46 -1.92 5.31 6.59
CA HIS A 46 -2.08 3.90 6.98
C HIS A 46 -0.74 3.27 7.36
N THR A 47 0.34 3.60 6.64
CA THR A 47 1.69 3.11 6.90
C THR A 47 2.24 3.71 8.19
N ALA A 48 2.01 5.01 8.45
CA ALA A 48 2.39 5.65 9.71
C ALA A 48 1.61 5.07 10.90
N ALA A 49 0.30 4.82 10.74
CA ALA A 49 -0.53 4.18 11.75
C ALA A 49 -0.06 2.75 12.04
N ALA A 50 0.16 1.94 10.98
CA ALA A 50 0.67 0.58 11.10
C ALA A 50 2.03 0.55 11.81
N ARG A 51 2.95 1.46 11.45
CA ARG A 51 4.28 1.55 12.06
C ARG A 51 4.19 1.98 13.52
N SER A 52 3.33 2.94 13.85
CA SER A 52 3.14 3.40 15.24
C SER A 52 2.53 2.30 16.11
N LEU A 53 1.49 1.60 15.62
CA LEU A 53 0.88 0.49 16.33
C LEU A 53 1.89 -0.67 16.52
N MET A 54 2.63 -1.03 15.47
CA MET A 54 3.66 -2.09 15.56
C MET A 54 4.82 -1.73 16.51
N ASP A 55 5.17 -0.45 16.64
CA ASP A 55 6.19 0.05 17.57
C ASP A 55 5.67 0.02 19.02
N GLU A 56 4.41 0.43 19.24
CA GLU A 56 3.75 0.34 20.54
C GLU A 56 3.64 -1.11 21.04
N PHE A 57 3.35 -2.06 20.15
CA PHE A 57 3.40 -3.49 20.47
C PHE A 57 4.82 -4.04 20.69
N ASP A 58 5.87 -3.39 20.15
CA ASP A 58 7.25 -3.80 20.41
C ASP A 58 7.70 -3.48 21.84
N LEU A 59 7.21 -2.37 22.38
CA LEU A 59 7.52 -1.90 23.73
C LEU A 59 6.70 -2.62 24.82
N GLY A 60 5.64 -3.34 24.44
CA GLY A 60 4.74 -4.06 25.36
C GLY A 60 5.05 -5.56 25.52
N PRO A 61 4.40 -6.22 26.51
CA PRO A 61 4.39 -7.67 26.58
C PRO A 61 3.59 -8.23 25.39
N LEU A 62 4.27 -8.93 24.46
CA LEU A 62 3.62 -9.70 23.41
C LEU A 62 2.84 -10.86 24.05
N ALA A 63 1.56 -10.64 24.27
CA ALA A 63 0.63 -11.68 24.72
C ALA A 63 -0.01 -12.31 23.48
N VAL A 64 0.09 -13.63 23.35
CA VAL A 64 -0.63 -14.38 22.31
C VAL A 64 -2.13 -14.11 22.47
N GLY A 65 -2.79 -13.75 21.37
CA GLY A 65 -4.20 -13.41 21.38
C GLY A 65 -4.58 -12.35 20.35
N GLN A 66 -5.86 -12.00 20.36
CA GLN A 66 -6.41 -10.93 19.53
C GLN A 66 -6.58 -9.67 20.36
N GLN A 67 -5.98 -8.58 19.91
CA GLN A 67 -6.16 -7.24 20.45
C GLN A 67 -6.87 -6.38 19.41
N ARG A 68 -7.77 -5.51 19.85
CA ARG A 68 -8.55 -4.63 18.97
C ARG A 68 -8.68 -3.27 19.59
N GLY A 69 -8.82 -2.25 18.77
CA GLY A 69 -9.00 -0.89 19.22
C GLY A 69 -9.34 0.05 18.08
N ASN A 70 -9.38 1.33 18.41
CA ASN A 70 -9.52 2.42 17.44
C ASN A 70 -8.34 3.36 17.64
N TRP A 71 -7.65 3.71 16.57
CA TRP A 71 -6.53 4.66 16.58
C TRP A 71 -6.87 5.80 15.64
N GLN A 72 -7.10 6.99 16.20
CA GLN A 72 -7.42 8.21 15.45
C GLN A 72 -8.56 8.04 14.42
N GLY A 73 -9.59 7.24 14.75
CA GLY A 73 -10.73 6.95 13.88
C GLY A 73 -10.56 5.72 12.98
N ILE A 74 -9.39 5.10 12.94
CA ILE A 74 -9.13 3.87 12.20
C ILE A 74 -9.33 2.67 13.14
N ASP A 75 -10.26 1.79 12.80
CA ASP A 75 -10.46 0.55 13.54
C ASP A 75 -9.33 -0.43 13.21
N TRP A 76 -8.77 -1.07 14.23
CA TRP A 76 -7.67 -2.01 14.07
C TRP A 76 -7.88 -3.28 14.87
N VAL A 77 -7.38 -4.39 14.31
CA VAL A 77 -7.34 -5.71 14.94
C VAL A 77 -5.95 -6.29 14.74
N MET A 78 -5.26 -6.58 15.83
CA MET A 78 -3.96 -7.24 15.88
C MET A 78 -4.15 -8.68 16.37
N ASN A 79 -3.69 -9.65 15.60
CA ASN A 79 -3.63 -11.04 16.04
C ASN A 79 -2.18 -11.45 16.24
N ILE A 80 -1.86 -11.91 17.44
CA ILE A 80 -0.53 -12.38 17.80
C ILE A 80 -0.59 -13.90 17.95
N THR A 81 0.08 -14.62 17.08
CA THR A 81 0.15 -16.08 17.10
C THR A 81 1.59 -16.55 17.30
N LEU A 82 1.82 -17.47 18.24
CA LEU A 82 3.11 -18.15 18.38
C LEU A 82 3.21 -19.19 17.26
N GLU A 83 4.12 -18.97 16.30
CA GLU A 83 4.25 -19.82 15.12
C GLU A 83 5.19 -20.99 15.38
N GLN A 84 6.36 -20.74 16.00
CA GLN A 84 7.32 -21.79 16.35
C GLN A 84 8.13 -21.42 17.60
N VAL A 85 8.42 -22.41 18.44
CA VAL A 85 9.45 -22.29 19.49
C VAL A 85 10.73 -22.91 18.94
N ALA A 86 11.55 -22.11 18.27
CA ALA A 86 12.80 -22.56 17.69
C ALA A 86 13.82 -22.84 18.81
N ALA A 87 14.18 -24.12 18.98
CA ALA A 87 15.30 -24.59 19.79
C ALA A 87 15.29 -24.12 21.26
N SER A 88 14.10 -24.05 21.88
CA SER A 88 13.83 -23.72 23.31
C SER A 88 14.41 -22.40 23.85
N ARG A 89 15.09 -21.61 23.02
CA ARG A 89 15.67 -20.31 23.35
C ARG A 89 15.05 -19.18 22.55
N PHE A 90 14.35 -19.46 21.45
CA PHE A 90 13.69 -18.43 20.65
C PHE A 90 12.22 -18.78 20.39
N GLU A 91 11.33 -17.86 20.69
CA GLU A 91 9.92 -17.89 20.34
C GLU A 91 9.71 -17.01 19.10
N LEU A 92 9.19 -17.59 18.03
CA LEU A 92 8.78 -16.89 16.82
C LEU A 92 7.29 -16.58 16.92
N PHE A 93 6.98 -15.29 17.01
CA PHE A 93 5.63 -14.75 16.97
C PHE A 93 5.33 -14.20 15.58
N ARG A 94 4.13 -14.45 15.07
CA ARG A 94 3.57 -13.75 13.93
C ARG A 94 2.55 -12.74 14.42
N LEU A 95 2.69 -11.50 13.97
CA LEU A 95 1.80 -10.39 14.27
C LEU A 95 1.07 -10.02 12.97
N ASP A 96 -0.23 -10.24 12.97
CA ASP A 96 -1.12 -10.00 11.84
C ASP A 96 -2.04 -8.80 12.19
N LEU A 97 -1.73 -7.62 11.64
CA LEU A 97 -2.46 -6.38 11.85
C LEU A 97 -3.41 -6.12 10.69
N THR A 98 -4.69 -5.96 10.99
CA THR A 98 -5.70 -5.51 10.04
C THR A 98 -6.19 -4.12 10.45
N LEU A 99 -6.06 -3.16 9.54
CA LEU A 99 -6.58 -1.80 9.66
C LEU A 99 -7.82 -1.67 8.77
N SER A 100 -8.91 -1.15 9.29
CA SER A 100 -10.14 -0.88 8.54
C SER A 100 -10.53 0.59 8.66
N ASP A 101 -10.67 1.26 7.52
CA ASP A 101 -11.15 2.65 7.42
C ASP A 101 -12.15 2.80 6.26
N HIS A 102 -13.33 3.36 6.54
CA HIS A 102 -14.35 3.80 5.57
C HIS A 102 -14.53 2.93 4.29
N GLY A 103 -14.54 1.61 4.44
CA GLY A 103 -14.75 0.64 3.35
C GLY A 103 -13.49 0.01 2.75
N HIS A 104 -12.29 0.37 3.24
CA HIS A 104 -11.02 -0.23 2.85
C HIS A 104 -10.35 -0.90 4.05
N ALA A 105 -9.96 -2.18 3.88
CA ALA A 105 -9.16 -2.91 4.84
C ALA A 105 -7.74 -3.10 4.30
N SER A 106 -6.74 -2.83 5.13
CA SER A 106 -5.33 -3.07 4.83
C SER A 106 -4.78 -4.09 5.82
N HIS A 107 -4.06 -5.08 5.31
CA HIS A 107 -3.49 -6.16 6.12
C HIS A 107 -1.97 -6.09 6.07
N TYR A 108 -1.36 -6.16 7.25
CA TYR A 108 0.09 -6.13 7.44
C TYR A 108 0.48 -7.30 8.34
N SER A 109 1.43 -8.11 7.89
CA SER A 109 1.98 -9.21 8.68
C SER A 109 3.46 -8.98 8.92
N THR A 110 3.91 -9.29 10.13
CA THR A 110 5.33 -9.30 10.48
C THR A 110 5.66 -10.50 11.35
N LEU A 111 6.88 -11.01 11.17
CA LEU A 111 7.44 -12.07 12.01
C LEU A 111 8.40 -11.44 13.01
N ARG A 112 8.31 -11.84 14.27
CA ARG A 112 9.20 -11.40 15.34
C ARG A 112 9.74 -12.59 16.11
N THR A 113 11.03 -12.61 16.32
CA THR A 113 11.70 -13.56 17.20
C THR A 113 11.95 -12.89 18.55
N ARG A 114 11.63 -13.58 19.63
CA ARG A 114 11.96 -13.17 21.00
C ARG A 114 12.74 -14.30 21.66
N MET A 115 13.69 -13.97 22.52
CA MET A 115 14.35 -14.99 23.33
C MET A 115 13.37 -15.53 24.38
N ALA A 116 13.14 -16.84 24.38
CA ALA A 116 12.42 -17.55 25.41
C ALA A 116 13.24 -17.43 26.72
N GLY A 117 12.79 -16.59 27.65
CA GLY A 117 13.41 -16.45 28.97
C GLY A 117 14.17 -15.14 29.25
N ALA A 118 13.66 -13.99 28.81
CA ALA A 118 14.01 -12.70 29.43
C ALA A 118 12.93 -12.31 30.47
N SER A 119 12.72 -13.17 31.47
CA SER A 119 12.16 -12.74 32.75
C SER A 119 13.31 -12.21 33.59
N GLN A 120 13.40 -10.89 33.75
CA GLN A 120 14.12 -10.28 34.87
C GLN A 120 13.11 -9.45 35.68
#